data_AF-A0A2S4UL63-F1
#
_entry.id   AF-A0A2S4UL63-F1
#
_cell.length_a   1.000
_cell.length_b   1.000
_cell.length_c   1.000
_cell.angle_alpha   90.00
_cell.angle_beta   90.00
_cell.angle_gamma   90.00
#
_symmetry.space_group_name_H-M   'P 1'
#
loop_
_entity.id
_entity.type
_entity.pdbx_description
1 polymer ?
#
loop_
_entity_poly.entity_id
_entity_poly.type
_entity_poly.pdbx_seq_one_letter_code
_entity_poly.pdbx_strand_id
1 'polypeptide(L)'
;MSEPTLRPSALLYYSTLPVQRKCLIDTGSAIDIITETAMRNSSLIRRDLTRPIKIKLALHESKAEPIFLRHFTLANIHDPRSGLSFPKVPLRIGPINGDYDLILGAPFLTRFDLVVSMRNQWIRCETSHKTICDYRVKRFICYGSDDIPAISEEEEDAGLFTDGSFPKKLQPV
;
A
#
# COMPACT_ATOMS: atom_id res chain seq x y z
N MET A 1 -27.64 -12.24 -9.12
CA MET A 1 -26.56 -13.03 -8.49
C MET A 1 -25.60 -12.04 -7.83
N SER A 2 -25.30 -12.27 -6.56
CA SER A 2 -24.64 -11.34 -5.63
C SER A 2 -23.24 -10.92 -6.07
N GLU A 3 -22.99 -9.61 -6.10
CA GLU A 3 -21.65 -9.02 -6.19
C GLU A 3 -20.76 -9.51 -5.04
N PRO A 4 -19.48 -9.84 -5.27
CA PRO A 4 -18.55 -10.01 -4.18
C PRO A 4 -18.25 -8.63 -3.59
N THR A 5 -18.81 -8.34 -2.41
CA THR A 5 -18.49 -7.15 -1.63
C THR A 5 -17.11 -7.33 -0.99
N LEU A 6 -16.06 -7.26 -1.81
CA LEU A 6 -14.68 -7.22 -1.35
C LEU A 6 -14.34 -5.78 -0.95
N ARG A 7 -14.35 -5.57 0.37
CA ARG A 7 -13.93 -4.35 1.08
C ARG A 7 -12.52 -3.92 0.62
N PRO A 8 -12.17 -2.61 0.63
CA PRO A 8 -11.01 -2.13 -0.11
C PRO A 8 -9.68 -2.63 0.45
N SER A 9 -9.16 -3.69 -0.15
CA SER A 9 -7.75 -4.01 -0.32
C SER A 9 -6.95 -2.79 -0.79
N ALA A 10 -6.26 -2.00 0.06
CA ALA A 10 -5.38 -0.97 -0.50
C ALA A 10 -4.27 -1.67 -1.28
N LEU A 11 -4.24 -1.47 -2.60
CA LEU A 11 -3.27 -2.16 -3.45
C LEU A 11 -2.08 -1.24 -3.66
N LEU A 12 -0.98 -1.58 -3.00
CA LEU A 12 0.29 -0.89 -3.18
C LEU A 12 0.96 -1.42 -4.44
N TYR A 13 1.41 -0.51 -5.28
CA TYR A 13 2.47 -0.85 -6.22
C TYR A 13 3.79 -0.60 -5.53
N TYR A 14 4.71 -1.56 -5.62
CA TYR A 14 6.08 -1.28 -5.28
C TYR A 14 7.01 -1.86 -6.35
N SER A 15 8.18 -1.22 -6.49
CA SER A 15 9.26 -1.70 -7.34
C SER A 15 10.38 -2.27 -6.47
N THR A 16 10.60 -3.58 -6.57
CA THR A 16 11.97 -4.09 -6.39
C THR A 16 12.61 -3.91 -7.76
N LEU A 17 13.43 -2.88 -7.94
CA LEU A 17 14.04 -2.61 -9.24
C LEU A 17 14.59 -3.92 -9.84
N PRO A 18 14.21 -4.29 -11.08
CA PRO A 18 13.45 -3.51 -12.08
C PRO A 18 11.94 -3.81 -12.17
N VAL A 19 11.36 -4.67 -11.33
CA VAL A 19 10.00 -5.22 -11.53
C VAL A 19 8.95 -4.58 -10.62
N GLN A 20 7.86 -4.08 -11.23
CA GLN A 20 6.67 -3.61 -10.54
C GLN A 20 5.80 -4.78 -10.07
N ARG A 21 5.33 -4.74 -8.82
CA ARG A 21 4.57 -5.82 -8.17
C ARG A 21 3.20 -5.35 -7.72
N LYS A 22 2.18 -6.21 -7.81
CA LYS A 22 0.87 -5.97 -7.20
C LYS A 22 0.92 -6.42 -5.74
N CYS A 23 0.81 -5.49 -4.80
CA CYS A 23 0.79 -5.78 -3.37
C CYS A 23 -0.56 -5.47 -2.75
N LEU A 24 -1.13 -6.41 -2.02
CA LEU A 24 -2.33 -6.23 -1.20
C LEU A 24 -1.95 -5.77 0.21
N ILE A 25 -2.61 -4.74 0.73
CA ILE A 25 -2.54 -4.38 2.15
C ILE A 25 -3.71 -5.00 2.88
N ASP A 26 -3.38 -5.80 3.90
CA ASP A 26 -4.34 -6.54 4.69
C ASP A 26 -4.09 -6.33 6.19
N THR A 27 -4.82 -5.38 6.77
CA THR A 27 -4.74 -5.08 8.21
C THR A 27 -5.05 -6.28 9.12
N GLY A 28 -5.74 -7.31 8.62
CA GLY A 28 -6.04 -8.54 9.33
C GLY A 28 -4.99 -9.63 9.18
N SER A 29 -4.03 -9.48 8.28
CA SER A 29 -2.97 -10.47 8.09
C SER A 29 -1.89 -10.34 9.15
N ALA A 30 -1.64 -11.43 9.88
CA ALA A 30 -0.55 -11.52 10.86
C ALA A 30 0.83 -11.78 10.20
N ILE A 31 0.89 -11.90 8.88
CA ILE A 31 2.09 -12.29 8.14
C ILE A 31 2.22 -11.44 6.87
N ASP A 32 3.43 -10.93 6.62
CA ASP A 32 3.81 -10.40 5.32
C ASP A 32 4.31 -11.54 4.42
N ILE A 33 3.77 -11.65 3.22
CA ILE A 33 4.03 -12.77 2.31
C ILE A 33 4.31 -12.28 0.88
N ILE A 34 5.15 -13.04 0.17
CA ILE A 34 5.44 -12.90 -1.26
C ILE A 34 5.20 -14.24 -1.94
N THR A 35 4.64 -14.22 -3.15
CA THR A 35 4.41 -15.45 -3.91
C THR A 35 5.71 -16.11 -4.34
N GLU A 36 5.65 -17.43 -4.51
CA GLU A 36 6.75 -18.20 -5.10
C GLU A 36 7.13 -17.71 -6.51
N THR A 37 6.12 -17.36 -7.32
CA THR A 37 6.33 -16.78 -8.65
C THR A 37 7.05 -15.45 -8.55
N ALA A 38 6.66 -14.60 -7.60
CA ALA A 38 7.32 -13.33 -7.42
C ALA A 38 8.77 -13.47 -6.97
N MET A 39 9.05 -14.39 -6.05
CA MET A 39 10.40 -14.72 -5.65
C MET A 39 11.27 -15.20 -6.81
N ARG A 40 10.77 -16.13 -7.63
CA ARG A 40 11.51 -16.64 -8.81
C ARG A 40 11.85 -15.53 -9.81
N ASN A 41 10.95 -14.56 -9.99
CA ASN A 41 11.13 -13.45 -10.91
C ASN A 41 11.86 -12.26 -10.27
N SER A 42 12.64 -12.49 -9.21
CA SER A 42 13.37 -11.45 -8.49
C SER A 42 14.82 -11.86 -8.28
N SER A 43 15.69 -10.88 -7.98
CA SER A 43 17.05 -11.11 -7.51
C SER A 43 17.14 -11.33 -5.99
N LEU A 44 16.00 -11.49 -5.32
CA LEU A 44 15.95 -11.63 -3.86
C LEU A 44 16.44 -13.00 -3.42
N ILE A 45 17.18 -13.02 -2.30
CA ILE A 45 17.77 -14.23 -1.75
C ILE A 45 16.75 -14.96 -0.87
N ARG A 46 16.42 -16.21 -1.22
CA ARG A 46 15.63 -17.11 -0.37
C ARG A 46 16.47 -17.55 0.84
N ARG A 47 15.85 -17.56 2.02
CA ARG A 47 16.44 -18.05 3.28
C ARG A 47 15.47 -19.00 3.98
N ASP A 48 16.02 -19.90 4.79
CA ASP A 48 15.24 -20.83 5.60
C ASP A 48 14.72 -20.17 6.88
N LEU A 49 13.47 -20.46 7.23
CA LEU A 49 12.94 -20.15 8.54
C LEU A 49 13.49 -21.16 9.55
N THR A 50 13.88 -20.69 10.73
CA THR A 50 14.32 -21.56 11.84
C THR A 50 13.26 -22.57 12.26
N ARG A 51 11.99 -22.22 12.09
CA ARG A 51 10.85 -23.11 12.29
C ARG A 51 9.78 -22.86 11.22
N PRO A 52 9.22 -23.91 10.60
CA PRO A 52 8.09 -23.76 9.68
C PRO A 52 6.90 -23.06 10.35
N ILE A 53 6.23 -22.19 9.62
CA ILE A 53 5.01 -21.49 10.05
C ILE A 53 3.82 -22.16 9.38
N LYS A 54 2.88 -22.64 10.19
CA LYS A 54 1.61 -23.20 9.72
C LYS A 54 0.63 -22.06 9.47
N ILE A 55 0.13 -21.93 8.24
CA ILE A 55 -0.89 -20.96 7.87
C ILE A 55 -2.13 -21.65 7.33
N LYS A 56 -3.26 -20.96 7.41
CA LYS A 56 -4.49 -21.29 6.70
C LYS A 56 -4.90 -20.06 5.89
N LEU A 57 -5.09 -20.24 4.60
CA LEU A 57 -5.56 -19.15 3.74
C LEU A 57 -7.03 -18.87 4.07
N ALA A 58 -7.35 -17.60 4.32
CA ALA A 58 -8.74 -17.17 4.40
C ALA A 58 -9.41 -17.41 3.04
N LEU A 59 -10.65 -17.93 3.04
CA LEU A 59 -11.45 -18.36 1.89
C LEU A 59 -11.25 -19.81 1.40
N HIS A 60 -10.31 -20.58 1.94
CA HIS A 60 -10.32 -22.03 1.66
C HIS A 60 -11.36 -22.75 2.51
N GLU A 61 -12.14 -23.62 1.88
CA GLU A 61 -13.09 -24.51 2.54
C GLU A 61 -12.45 -25.19 3.75
N SER A 62 -13.27 -25.47 4.77
CA SER A 62 -12.84 -25.97 6.08
C SER A 62 -11.96 -27.22 6.05
N LYS A 63 -11.90 -27.94 4.92
CA LYS A 63 -11.14 -29.17 4.69
C LYS A 63 -9.75 -29.00 4.04
N ALA A 64 -9.32 -27.79 3.67
CA ALA A 64 -8.01 -27.62 3.03
C ALA A 64 -6.84 -27.96 3.97
N GLU A 65 -5.84 -28.68 3.45
CA GLU A 65 -4.62 -28.98 4.18
C GLU A 65 -3.90 -27.68 4.60
N PRO A 66 -3.32 -27.66 5.80
CA PRO A 66 -2.58 -26.50 6.26
C PRO A 66 -1.31 -26.30 5.44
N ILE A 67 -1.03 -25.06 5.07
CA ILE A 67 0.16 -24.71 4.30
C ILE A 67 1.30 -24.41 5.27
N PHE A 68 2.48 -24.97 5.01
CA PHE A 68 3.66 -24.71 5.80
C PHE A 68 4.62 -23.78 5.05
N LEU A 69 4.77 -22.56 5.55
CA LEU A 69 5.79 -21.63 5.09
C LEU A 69 7.12 -22.03 5.71
N ARG A 70 8.13 -22.28 4.87
CA ARG A 70 9.45 -22.74 5.30
C ARG A 70 10.55 -21.73 5.01
N HIS A 71 10.26 -20.75 4.16
CA HIS A 71 11.24 -19.83 3.65
C HIS A 71 10.79 -18.38 3.83
N PHE A 72 11.75 -17.48 3.86
CA PHE A 72 11.54 -16.05 3.85
C PHE A 72 12.61 -15.35 3.01
N THR A 73 12.38 -14.08 2.74
CA THR A 73 13.35 -13.17 2.14
C THR A 73 13.33 -11.83 2.88
N LEU A 74 14.36 -11.00 2.65
CA LEU A 74 14.35 -9.60 3.05
C LEU A 74 14.30 -8.74 1.78
N ALA A 75 13.25 -7.94 1.64
CA ALA A 75 13.08 -7.04 0.51
C ALA A 75 13.16 -5.58 0.94
N ASN A 76 13.67 -4.72 0.08
CA ASN A 76 13.46 -3.28 0.20
C ASN A 76 12.21 -2.94 -0.61
N ILE A 77 11.23 -2.32 0.03
CA ILE A 77 9.97 -1.93 -0.59
C ILE A 77 10.01 -0.42 -0.80
N HIS A 78 9.70 0.03 -2.00
CA HIS A 78 9.71 1.45 -2.35
C HIS A 78 8.46 1.81 -3.12
N ASP A 79 7.77 2.86 -2.67
CA ASP A 79 6.72 3.49 -3.44
C ASP A 79 7.29 4.72 -4.18
N PRO A 80 7.42 4.67 -5.52
CA PRO A 80 8.02 5.75 -6.29
C PRO A 80 7.19 7.03 -6.31
N ARG A 81 5.90 6.98 -5.98
CA ARG A 81 5.03 8.17 -6.01
C ARG A 81 5.21 9.04 -4.77
N SER A 82 5.23 8.43 -3.59
CA SER A 82 5.49 9.14 -2.33
C SER A 82 6.98 9.30 -2.01
N GLY A 83 7.84 8.49 -2.64
CA GLY A 83 9.25 8.38 -2.31
C GLY A 83 9.51 7.67 -0.97
N LEU A 84 8.50 6.99 -0.41
CA LEU A 84 8.67 6.20 0.81
C LEU A 84 9.45 4.92 0.52
N SER A 85 10.45 4.67 1.37
CA SER A 85 11.29 3.47 1.32
C SER A 85 11.22 2.72 2.64
N PHE A 86 11.01 1.41 2.56
CA PHE A 86 10.91 0.48 3.67
C PHE A 86 11.99 -0.59 3.54
N PRO A 87 13.13 -0.44 4.23
CA PRO A 87 14.25 -1.36 4.08
C PRO A 87 14.06 -2.66 4.87
N LYS A 88 14.60 -3.76 4.33
CA LYS A 88 14.71 -5.06 5.01
C LYS A 88 13.37 -5.58 5.55
N VAL A 89 12.33 -5.53 4.74
CA VAL A 89 11.00 -6.07 5.05
C VAL A 89 11.04 -7.61 4.96
N PRO A 90 10.73 -8.34 6.05
CA PRO A 90 10.77 -9.79 6.06
C PRO A 90 9.50 -10.40 5.47
N LEU A 91 9.61 -10.90 4.25
CA LEU A 91 8.49 -11.50 3.53
C LEU A 91 8.60 -13.01 3.60
N ARG A 92 7.56 -13.68 4.09
CA ARG A 92 7.48 -15.16 4.01
C ARG A 92 7.16 -15.55 2.58
N ILE A 93 7.65 -16.71 2.16
CA ILE A 93 7.43 -17.18 0.80
C ILE A 93 6.34 -18.24 0.83
N GLY A 94 5.26 -18.02 0.09
CA GLY A 94 4.14 -18.96 0.03
C GLY A 94 3.02 -18.54 -0.92
N PRO A 95 1.96 -19.34 -1.01
CA PRO A 95 0.84 -19.07 -1.90
C PRO A 95 0.01 -17.87 -1.44
N ILE A 96 -0.52 -17.13 -2.40
CA ILE A 96 -1.49 -16.05 -2.19
C ILE A 96 -2.69 -16.35 -3.08
N ASN A 97 -3.90 -16.14 -2.56
CA ASN A 97 -5.12 -16.22 -3.35
C ASN A 97 -5.37 -14.89 -4.07
N GLY A 98 -5.62 -14.96 -5.38
CA GLY A 98 -5.83 -13.79 -6.24
C GLY A 98 -4.60 -13.40 -7.05
N ASP A 99 -4.72 -12.30 -7.79
CA ASP A 99 -3.69 -11.80 -8.71
C ASP A 99 -2.75 -10.78 -8.01
N TYR A 100 -2.26 -11.16 -6.83
CA TYR A 100 -1.32 -10.37 -6.04
C TYR A 100 0.01 -11.10 -5.94
N ASP A 101 1.08 -10.35 -6.12
CA ASP A 101 2.42 -10.84 -5.88
C ASP A 101 2.73 -10.88 -4.38
N LEU A 102 2.10 -9.99 -3.58
CA LEU A 102 2.40 -9.78 -2.16
C LEU A 102 1.17 -9.47 -1.33
N ILE A 103 1.25 -9.83 -0.04
CA ILE A 103 0.41 -9.28 1.03
C ILE A 103 1.33 -8.65 2.08
N LEU A 104 1.05 -7.41 2.44
CA LEU A 104 1.65 -6.73 3.58
C LEU A 104 0.58 -6.55 4.66
N GLY A 105 0.87 -7.13 5.82
CA GLY A 105 -0.05 -7.24 6.93
C GLY A 105 0.25 -6.28 8.07
N ALA A 106 -0.34 -6.58 9.23
CA ALA A 106 -0.08 -5.86 10.47
C ALA A 106 1.42 -5.74 10.83
N PRO A 107 2.29 -6.76 10.64
CA PRO A 107 3.72 -6.62 10.95
C PRO A 107 4.41 -5.52 10.14
N PHE A 108 4.12 -5.40 8.84
CA PHE A 108 4.62 -4.31 8.01
C PHE A 108 4.08 -2.96 8.47
N LEU A 109 2.76 -2.86 8.65
CA LEU A 109 2.10 -1.60 9.01
C LEU A 109 2.60 -1.04 10.34
N THR A 110 2.67 -1.88 11.37
CA THR A 110 3.14 -1.50 12.71
C THR A 110 4.63 -1.14 12.72
N ARG A 111 5.47 -1.88 11.99
CA ARG A 111 6.92 -1.63 11.94
C ARG A 111 7.27 -0.25 11.37
N PHE A 112 6.49 0.26 10.42
CA PHE A 112 6.76 1.51 9.72
C PHE A 112 5.78 2.63 10.06
N ASP A 113 5.04 2.47 11.17
CA ASP A 113 4.12 3.48 11.70
C ASP A 113 3.10 3.95 10.64
N LEU A 114 2.47 2.96 9.99
CA LEU A 114 1.56 3.17 8.88
C LEU A 114 0.09 3.08 9.33
N VAL A 115 -0.67 4.13 9.05
CA VAL A 115 -2.12 4.19 9.28
C VAL A 115 -2.85 4.00 7.95
N VAL A 116 -3.84 3.11 7.95
CA VAL A 116 -4.66 2.80 6.77
C VAL A 116 -6.01 3.53 6.89
N SER A 117 -6.35 4.35 5.90
CA SER A 117 -7.69 4.92 5.77
C SER A 117 -8.48 4.19 4.70
N MET A 118 -9.44 3.36 5.13
CA MET A 118 -10.32 2.63 4.21
C MET A 118 -11.27 3.56 3.46
N ARG A 119 -11.73 4.63 4.12
CA ARG A 119 -12.62 5.65 3.51
C ARG A 119 -11.92 6.40 2.40
N ASN A 120 -10.67 6.81 2.64
CA ASN A 120 -9.91 7.65 1.73
C ASN A 120 -8.98 6.84 0.82
N GLN A 121 -8.95 5.51 0.99
CA GLN A 121 -8.18 4.56 0.19
C GLN A 121 -6.69 4.91 0.13
N TRP A 122 -6.09 5.18 1.28
CA TRP A 122 -4.67 5.49 1.40
C TRP A 122 -4.01 4.86 2.61
N ILE A 123 -2.68 4.91 2.60
CA ILE A 123 -1.81 4.56 3.72
C ILE A 123 -0.89 5.75 4.01
N ARG A 124 -0.87 6.24 5.24
CA ARG A 124 -0.01 7.36 5.65
C ARG A 124 1.04 6.84 6.60
N CYS A 125 2.28 7.23 6.36
CA CYS A 125 3.34 7.05 7.33
C CYS A 125 3.25 8.20 8.34
N GLU A 126 2.96 7.91 9.59
CA GLU A 126 2.80 8.95 10.62
C GLU A 126 4.12 9.69 10.88
N THR A 127 5.25 9.00 10.79
CA THR A 127 6.57 9.62 11.00
C THR A 127 6.93 10.67 9.94
N SER A 128 6.54 10.47 8.68
CA SER A 128 6.91 11.37 7.57
C SER A 128 5.73 12.17 7.02
N HIS A 129 4.51 11.89 7.49
CA HIS A 129 3.22 12.37 6.98
C HIS A 129 2.95 12.11 5.48
N LYS A 130 3.85 11.39 4.79
CA LYS A 130 3.69 11.00 3.40
C LYS A 130 2.62 9.94 3.25
N THR A 131 1.87 10.05 2.16
CA THR A 131 0.72 9.21 1.88
C THR A 131 0.95 8.41 0.61
N ILE A 132 0.61 7.12 0.65
CA ILE A 132 0.53 6.23 -0.50
C ILE A 132 -0.95 5.98 -0.80
N CYS A 133 -1.39 6.39 -1.99
CA CYS A 133 -2.79 6.25 -2.40
C CYS A 133 -3.01 4.96 -3.20
N ASP A 134 -4.21 4.37 -3.11
CA ASP A 134 -4.63 3.26 -3.98
C ASP A 134 -4.68 3.72 -5.44
N TYR A 135 -3.88 3.08 -6.30
CA TYR A 135 -3.78 3.46 -7.71
C TYR A 135 -5.05 3.21 -8.52
N ARG A 136 -5.98 2.37 -8.05
CA ARG A 136 -7.24 2.11 -8.74
C ARG A 136 -8.14 3.34 -8.70
N VAL A 137 -7.88 4.24 -7.77
CA VAL A 137 -8.58 5.51 -7.67
C VAL A 137 -7.89 6.51 -8.58
N LYS A 138 -8.42 6.65 -9.81
CA LYS A 138 -7.96 7.65 -10.78
C LYS A 138 -8.15 9.11 -10.33
N ARG A 139 -8.66 9.34 -9.12
CA ARG A 139 -9.28 10.61 -8.72
C ARG A 139 -8.67 11.29 -7.50
N PHE A 140 -7.68 10.71 -6.83
CA PHE A 140 -6.99 11.38 -5.73
C PHE A 140 -5.59 11.77 -6.15
N ILE A 141 -5.42 13.07 -6.35
CA ILE A 141 -4.13 13.73 -6.16
C ILE A 141 -3.81 13.49 -4.70
N CYS A 142 -2.76 12.73 -4.41
CA CYS A 142 -2.16 12.72 -3.08
C CYS A 142 -1.54 14.11 -2.94
N TYR A 143 -2.35 15.11 -2.56
CA TYR A 143 -1.88 16.47 -2.35
C TYR A 143 -0.76 16.36 -1.31
N GLY A 144 0.47 16.60 -1.75
CA GLY A 144 1.54 16.92 -0.82
C GLY A 144 1.10 18.16 -0.04
N SER A 145 1.65 18.34 1.15
CA SER A 145 1.48 19.55 1.95
C SER A 145 1.81 20.86 1.22
N ASP A 146 2.36 20.78 0.01
CA ASP A 146 2.88 21.89 -0.78
C ASP A 146 1.89 22.42 -1.84
N ASP A 147 0.74 21.76 -2.03
CA ASP A 147 -0.21 22.06 -3.12
C ASP A 147 -1.52 22.71 -2.65
N ILE A 148 -1.64 23.10 -1.38
CA ILE A 148 -2.64 24.12 -1.01
C ILE A 148 -1.98 25.45 -1.37
N PRO A 149 -2.46 26.21 -2.38
CA PRO A 149 -1.94 27.55 -2.60
C PRO A 149 -2.19 28.32 -1.30
N ALA A 150 -1.11 28.63 -0.58
CA ALA A 150 -1.18 29.58 0.52
C ALA A 150 -1.65 30.89 -0.10
N ILE A 151 -2.80 31.37 0.35
CA ILE A 151 -3.22 32.74 0.05
C ILE A 151 -2.14 33.63 0.67
N SER A 152 -1.47 34.44 -0.14
CA SER A 152 -0.48 35.37 0.38
C SER A 152 -1.21 36.45 1.21
N GLU A 153 -0.61 36.89 2.33
CA GLU A 153 -1.19 37.94 3.18
C GLU A 153 -1.49 39.23 2.37
N GLU A 154 -0.72 39.48 1.31
CA GLU A 154 -0.89 40.60 0.38
C GLU A 154 -2.18 40.50 -0.48
N GLU A 155 -2.63 39.28 -0.81
CA GLU A 155 -3.86 39.05 -1.57
C GLU A 155 -5.12 39.09 -0.69
N GLU A 156 -4.98 38.79 0.61
CA GLU A 156 -6.03 38.97 1.62
C GLU A 156 -6.25 40.46 1.93
N ASP A 157 -5.17 41.23 2.14
CA ASP A 157 -5.23 42.68 2.37
C ASP A 157 -5.75 43.47 1.16
N ALA A 158 -5.60 42.92 -0.05
CA ALA A 158 -6.15 43.51 -1.28
C ALA A 158 -7.67 43.30 -1.46
N GLY A 159 -8.33 42.55 -0.57
CA GLY A 159 -9.78 42.32 -0.61
C GLY A 159 -10.24 41.55 -1.85
N LEU A 160 -9.39 40.71 -2.44
CA LEU A 160 -9.69 40.04 -3.71
C LEU A 160 -10.68 38.86 -3.58
N PHE A 161 -10.95 38.40 -2.35
CA PHE A 161 -11.77 37.23 -2.04
C PHE A 161 -12.99 37.57 -1.16
N THR A 162 -13.71 38.65 -1.48
CA THR A 162 -14.83 39.12 -0.65
C THR A 162 -16.15 38.39 -0.88
N ASP A 163 -16.28 37.57 -1.93
CA ASP A 163 -17.56 36.99 -2.35
C ASP A 163 -17.58 35.44 -2.39
N GLY A 164 -16.47 34.79 -2.04
CA GLY A 164 -16.35 33.32 -2.08
C GLY A 164 -16.31 32.72 -3.49
N SER A 165 -16.15 33.53 -4.54
CA SER A 165 -16.06 33.06 -5.91
C SER A 165 -14.66 32.51 -6.24
N PHE A 166 -14.60 31.37 -6.94
CA PHE A 166 -13.32 30.81 -7.41
C PHE A 166 -12.65 31.76 -8.43
N PRO A 167 -11.30 31.85 -8.44
CA PRO A 167 -10.55 32.60 -9.45
C PRO A 167 -10.94 32.18 -10.87
N LYS A 168 -11.05 33.13 -11.81
CA LYS A 168 -11.52 32.91 -13.20
C LYS A 168 -10.83 31.76 -13.94
N LYS A 169 -9.59 31.41 -13.57
CA LYS A 169 -8.84 30.29 -14.17
C LYS A 169 -9.37 28.91 -13.78
N LEU A 170 -10.17 28.82 -12.72
CA LEU A 170 -10.75 27.59 -12.16
C LEU A 170 -12.26 27.48 -12.39
N GLN A 171 -12.88 28.50 -13.01
CA GLN A 171 -14.27 28.45 -13.38
C GLN A 171 -14.42 27.67 -14.70
N PRO A 172 -15.39 26.74 -14.82
CA PRO A 172 -15.60 26.01 -16.06
C PRO A 172 -15.97 26.99 -17.19
N VAL A 173 -15.37 26.77 -18.36
CA VAL A 173 -15.63 27.54 -19.59
C VAL A 173 -17.01 27.21 -20.15
#